data_AF-A0A8B8C6T6-F1
#
_entry.id   AF-A0A8B8C6T6-F1
#
_cell.length_a   1.000
_cell.length_b   1.000
_cell.length_c   1.000
_cell.angle_alpha   90.00
_cell.angle_beta   90.00
_cell.angle_gamma   90.00
#
_symmetry.space_group_name_H-M   'P 1'
#
loop_
_entity.id
_entity.type
_entity.pdbx_description
1 polymer ?
#
loop_
_entity_poly.entity_id
_entity_poly.type
_entity_poly.pdbx_seq_one_letter_code
_entity_poly.pdbx_strand_id
1 'polypeptide(L)'
;MATSTSWGQDVITCDLCDKPTQQFCNSCQVNLCETCIKKHRDEFKFLMHEIVPFLERKIQLAFPECQEHAGQRCEVNCKKCNTPVCVKCIGLGPHKRHAVEELTKTHENKIRKIKSDTEEIKAKIIPKYQFEDHKIENTISKTKSKIDDLGKESKQLRKLWHQEVDNIFDKIDSLGQSLGEENLNYLQGYHNKIRNLISEMNKTVKQNEKLINSKKLLEVNKYQSKLNKYQDFPGNVKSKFPFLGSNINKGQELGIEIGGYKAILKQMSQPSLSTDVSRLTTGFGLLMDKVRVIATIPTTYDLLCGVACVGEAEAWIYGRNKTITRIDIHGAVKDTVTTFCRYGPNGIGVTRGRELIYSDDDSKTVNIVRDGKTETLITAPKDWTPEELCCTRSGDILVHVYNITGPQIKNKIIRYRGKKIKQEISIDRKGNPIFEDGDDSLFMSEKNNGDVCVSDVNADTVVVVDKTGRVRFRYDGTPARRKKSFAPTGIVTDSLSQIIVTDINNDCLHILDQNGQFLRCVDDCGLDEPLGLSVDSEGRLWVASSGIIKVIG
;
A
#
# COMPACT_ATOMS: atom_id res chain seq x y z
N MET A 1 50.48 9.69 3.98
CA MET A 1 51.70 10.28 3.40
C MET A 1 51.32 11.62 2.81
N ALA A 2 51.79 12.71 3.42
CA ALA A 2 51.57 14.06 2.93
C ALA A 2 52.52 14.31 1.75
N THR A 3 51.98 14.51 0.56
CA THR A 3 52.76 14.92 -0.62
C THR A 3 53.03 16.41 -0.55
N SER A 4 54.32 16.77 -0.65
CA SER A 4 54.86 18.11 -0.60
C SER A 4 54.19 19.04 -1.61
N THR A 5 53.52 20.08 -1.14
CA THR A 5 53.14 21.23 -1.97
C THR A 5 54.40 22.05 -2.26
N SER A 6 54.88 21.98 -3.50
CA SER A 6 55.87 22.92 -4.02
C SER A 6 55.29 24.33 -3.98
N TRP A 7 55.89 25.22 -3.20
CA TRP A 7 55.62 26.65 -3.27
C TRP A 7 56.24 27.20 -4.56
N GLY A 8 55.58 26.98 -5.70
CA GLY A 8 55.82 27.81 -6.87
C GLY A 8 55.28 29.20 -6.53
N GLN A 9 56.14 30.22 -6.51
CA GLN A 9 55.64 31.59 -6.49
C GLN A 9 54.78 31.75 -7.75
N ASP A 10 53.49 32.05 -7.58
CA ASP A 10 52.61 32.35 -8.70
C ASP A 10 53.29 33.44 -9.54
N VAL A 11 53.61 33.10 -10.79
CA VAL A 11 54.20 34.04 -11.72
C VAL A 11 53.16 35.12 -11.98
N ILE A 12 53.42 36.34 -11.54
CA ILE A 12 52.51 37.46 -11.77
C ILE A 12 52.52 37.74 -13.27
N THR A 13 51.35 37.66 -13.88
CA THR A 13 51.19 37.79 -15.33
C THR A 13 50.85 39.23 -15.74
N CYS A 14 51.09 39.54 -17.00
CA CYS A 14 50.72 40.77 -17.68
C CYS A 14 49.22 40.71 -17.97
N ASP A 15 48.47 41.71 -17.52
CA ASP A 15 47.00 41.74 -17.59
C ASP A 15 46.48 41.78 -19.05
N LEU A 16 47.36 42.09 -20.01
CA LEU A 16 47.02 42.19 -21.43
C LEU A 16 47.34 40.93 -22.27
N CYS A 17 48.16 39.99 -21.79
CA CYS A 17 48.57 38.83 -22.59
C CYS A 17 49.07 37.61 -21.82
N ASP A 18 48.86 37.57 -20.50
CA ASP A 18 49.21 36.47 -19.58
C ASP A 18 50.70 36.08 -19.52
N LYS A 19 51.59 36.82 -20.19
CA LYS A 19 53.06 36.65 -20.09
C LYS A 19 53.59 37.14 -18.73
N PRO A 20 54.75 36.68 -18.25
CA PRO A 20 55.35 37.20 -17.01
C PRO A 20 55.49 38.72 -17.04
N THR A 21 55.04 39.39 -15.98
CA THR A 21 55.14 40.85 -15.85
C THR A 21 56.52 41.28 -15.35
N GLN A 22 56.96 42.45 -15.79
CA GLN A 22 58.18 43.09 -15.28
C GLN A 22 57.95 44.55 -14.88
N GLN A 23 56.87 45.16 -15.38
CA GLN A 23 56.53 46.55 -15.14
C GLN A 23 55.08 46.70 -14.69
N PHE A 24 54.79 47.85 -14.08
CA PHE A 24 53.47 48.20 -13.59
C PHE A 24 53.17 49.65 -13.96
N CYS A 25 51.96 49.91 -14.45
CA CYS A 25 51.48 51.27 -14.67
C CYS A 25 50.77 51.76 -13.40
N ASN A 26 51.40 52.64 -12.63
CA ASN A 26 50.79 53.25 -11.43
C ASN A 26 49.52 54.04 -11.77
N SER A 27 49.44 54.59 -12.98
CA SER A 27 48.31 55.41 -13.43
C SER A 27 47.07 54.59 -13.80
N CYS A 28 47.25 53.34 -14.24
CA CYS A 28 46.15 52.46 -14.68
C CYS A 28 45.96 51.23 -13.80
N GLN A 29 46.88 50.99 -12.86
CA GLN A 29 46.88 49.84 -11.94
C GLN A 29 46.89 48.49 -12.67
N VAL A 30 47.70 48.40 -13.74
CA VAL A 30 47.84 47.20 -14.56
C VAL A 30 49.28 46.70 -14.64
N ASN A 31 49.44 45.39 -14.64
CA ASN A 31 50.69 44.67 -14.84
C ASN A 31 51.01 44.57 -16.33
N LEU A 32 52.24 44.93 -16.72
CA LEU A 32 52.65 45.00 -18.13
C LEU A 32 53.97 44.25 -18.36
N CYS A 33 53.99 43.41 -19.40
CA CYS A 33 55.24 42.93 -19.99
C CYS A 33 55.81 43.97 -20.97
N GLU A 34 57.11 43.88 -21.27
CA GLU A 34 57.82 44.88 -22.11
C GLU A 34 57.12 45.15 -23.45
N THR A 35 56.63 44.10 -24.12
CA THR A 35 55.96 44.23 -25.42
C THR A 35 54.60 44.91 -25.35
N CYS A 36 53.95 44.88 -24.18
CA CYS A 36 52.63 45.46 -23.97
C CYS A 36 52.68 46.92 -23.49
N ILE A 37 53.83 47.42 -23.03
CA ILE A 37 54.02 48.82 -22.62
C ILE A 37 53.66 49.78 -23.76
N LYS A 38 54.18 49.52 -24.96
CA LYS A 38 53.93 50.37 -26.12
C LYS A 38 52.45 50.40 -26.50
N LYS A 39 51.82 49.22 -26.56
CA LYS A 39 50.38 49.07 -26.84
C LYS A 39 49.53 49.82 -25.81
N HIS A 40 49.85 49.67 -24.53
CA HIS A 40 49.17 50.36 -23.43
C HIS A 40 49.27 51.88 -23.54
N ARG A 41 50.46 52.43 -23.88
CA ARG A 41 50.62 53.87 -24.10
C ARG A 41 49.87 54.37 -25.33
N ASP A 42 49.87 53.60 -26.41
CA ASP A 42 49.20 53.95 -27.67
C ASP A 42 47.67 53.98 -27.51
N GLU A 43 47.12 53.07 -26.69
CA GLU A 43 45.68 53.00 -26.38
C GLU A 43 45.19 54.24 -25.59
N PHE A 44 46.03 54.77 -24.70
CA PHE A 44 45.70 55.90 -23.82
C PHE A 44 46.58 57.13 -24.10
N LYS A 45 46.73 57.47 -25.39
CA LYS A 45 47.70 58.46 -25.91
C LYS A 45 47.59 59.86 -25.29
N PHE A 46 46.43 60.23 -24.78
CA PHE A 46 46.14 61.56 -24.23
C PHE A 46 46.30 61.64 -22.71
N LEU A 47 46.60 60.52 -22.04
CA LEU A 47 46.85 60.46 -20.59
C LEU A 47 48.34 60.24 -20.30
N MET A 48 48.80 60.81 -19.19
CA MET A 48 50.12 60.49 -18.66
C MET A 48 50.09 59.16 -17.90
N HIS A 49 51.08 58.30 -18.18
CA HIS A 49 51.26 57.00 -17.54
C HIS A 49 52.62 56.92 -16.85
N GLU A 50 52.61 56.74 -15.54
CA GLU A 50 53.79 56.44 -14.75
C GLU A 50 54.00 54.91 -14.75
N ILE A 51 54.86 54.43 -15.64
CA ILE A 51 55.22 53.02 -15.76
C ILE A 51 56.54 52.81 -15.04
N VAL A 52 56.55 51.94 -14.04
CA VAL A 52 57.68 51.67 -13.15
C VAL A 52 58.00 50.17 -13.15
N PRO A 53 59.23 49.77 -12.74
CA PRO A 53 59.52 48.38 -12.41
C PRO A 53 58.48 47.84 -11.41
N PHE A 54 58.07 46.58 -11.56
CA PHE A 54 56.97 46.01 -10.76
C PHE A 54 57.19 46.08 -9.23
N LEU A 55 58.46 46.07 -8.77
CA LEU A 55 58.83 46.21 -7.37
C LEU A 55 58.61 47.62 -6.81
N GLU A 56 58.57 48.64 -7.68
CA GLU A 56 58.37 50.05 -7.33
C GLU A 56 56.91 50.50 -7.49
N ARG A 57 55.99 49.55 -7.68
CA ARG A 57 54.57 49.84 -7.89
C ARG A 57 53.96 50.58 -6.70
N LYS A 58 53.17 51.61 -7.01
CA LYS A 58 52.32 52.31 -6.05
C LYS A 58 50.87 51.90 -6.31
N ILE A 59 50.30 51.17 -5.36
CA ILE A 59 48.91 50.75 -5.45
C ILE A 59 48.02 51.93 -5.01
N GLN A 60 47.13 52.36 -5.90
CA GLN A 60 46.22 53.49 -5.69
C GLN A 60 44.92 53.27 -6.45
N LEU A 61 43.89 54.08 -6.17
CA LEU A 61 42.67 54.04 -6.99
C LEU A 61 42.97 54.56 -8.40
N ALA A 62 42.73 53.71 -9.41
CA ALA A 62 42.72 54.13 -10.81
C ALA A 62 41.36 54.74 -11.16
N PHE A 63 41.36 56.03 -11.49
CA PHE A 63 40.19 56.68 -12.07
C PHE A 63 40.12 56.39 -13.57
N PRO A 64 38.95 55.95 -14.10
CA PRO A 64 38.82 55.62 -15.52
C PRO A 64 38.91 56.88 -16.38
N GLU A 65 39.33 56.72 -17.63
CA GLU A 65 39.26 57.79 -18.62
C GLU A 65 37.80 58.13 -18.95
N CYS A 66 37.52 59.40 -19.16
CA CYS A 66 36.23 59.86 -19.59
C CYS A 66 36.00 59.55 -21.07
N GLN A 67 34.99 58.74 -21.36
CA GLN A 67 34.61 58.37 -22.72
C GLN A 67 34.21 59.58 -23.58
N GLU A 68 33.68 60.64 -22.96
CA GLU A 68 33.23 61.86 -23.65
C GLU A 68 34.33 62.93 -23.77
N HIS A 69 35.38 62.85 -22.94
CA HIS A 69 36.42 63.87 -22.87
C HIS A 69 37.80 63.22 -22.80
N ALA A 70 38.43 63.07 -23.97
CA ALA A 70 39.78 62.52 -24.09
C ALA A 70 40.79 63.25 -23.18
N GLY A 71 41.63 62.49 -22.50
CA GLY A 71 42.63 63.01 -21.57
C GLY A 71 42.07 63.53 -20.23
N GLN A 72 40.80 63.25 -19.91
CA GLN A 72 40.21 63.56 -18.59
C GLN A 72 39.90 62.29 -17.83
N ARG A 73 40.09 62.31 -16.50
CA ARG A 73 39.73 61.20 -15.62
C ARG A 73 38.38 61.45 -14.93
N CYS A 74 37.65 60.37 -14.68
CA CYS A 74 36.37 60.41 -13.99
C CYS A 74 36.58 60.30 -12.48
N GLU A 75 36.51 61.43 -11.78
CA GLU A 75 36.75 61.51 -10.33
C GLU A 75 35.45 61.47 -9.51
N VAL A 76 34.30 61.68 -10.16
CA VAL A 76 32.98 61.70 -9.50
C VAL A 76 32.04 60.66 -10.10
N ASN A 77 31.16 60.09 -9.28
CA ASN A 77 30.12 59.18 -9.69
C ASN A 77 28.80 59.93 -9.88
N CYS A 78 28.16 59.80 -11.04
CA CYS A 78 26.83 60.33 -11.28
C CYS A 78 25.78 59.45 -10.60
N LYS A 79 25.08 59.95 -9.58
CA LYS A 79 24.11 59.15 -8.81
C LYS A 79 22.92 58.68 -9.64
N LYS A 80 22.48 59.50 -10.61
CA LYS A 80 21.34 59.19 -11.46
C LYS A 80 21.66 58.15 -12.53
N CYS A 81 22.87 58.20 -13.11
CA CYS A 81 23.29 57.29 -14.17
C CYS A 81 24.06 56.07 -13.63
N ASN A 82 24.50 56.12 -12.36
CA ASN A 82 25.36 55.13 -11.72
C ASN A 82 26.66 54.85 -12.49
N THR A 83 27.25 55.90 -13.07
CA THR A 83 28.48 55.84 -13.87
C THR A 83 29.51 56.89 -13.44
N PRO A 84 30.81 56.57 -13.50
CA PRO A 84 31.89 57.55 -13.30
C PRO A 84 31.90 58.61 -14.41
N VAL A 85 32.04 59.89 -14.04
CA VAL A 85 32.10 61.03 -14.98
C VAL A 85 33.18 62.04 -14.59
N CYS A 86 33.73 62.78 -15.55
CA CYS A 86 34.73 63.83 -15.28
C CYS A 86 34.08 65.21 -14.98
N VAL A 87 34.89 66.18 -14.55
CA VAL A 87 34.41 67.54 -14.25
C VAL A 87 33.80 68.24 -15.47
N LYS A 88 34.29 67.96 -16.69
CA LYS A 88 33.71 68.53 -17.92
C LYS A 88 32.31 67.96 -18.21
N CYS A 89 32.06 66.68 -17.91
CA CYS A 89 30.74 66.06 -18.06
C CYS A 89 29.65 66.72 -17.21
N ILE A 90 30.01 67.25 -16.03
CA ILE A 90 29.06 67.90 -15.11
C ILE A 90 28.89 69.40 -15.41
N GLY A 91 29.92 70.07 -15.93
CA GLY A 91 29.87 71.51 -16.19
C GLY A 91 29.27 71.88 -17.55
N LEU A 92 29.68 71.17 -18.61
CA LEU A 92 29.35 71.49 -20.00
C LEU A 92 28.78 70.29 -20.78
N GLY A 93 28.88 69.08 -20.22
CA GLY A 93 28.48 67.84 -20.87
C GLY A 93 27.10 67.30 -20.48
N PRO A 94 26.81 66.03 -20.81
CA PRO A 94 25.48 65.43 -20.70
C PRO A 94 24.99 65.18 -19.27
N HIS A 95 25.88 65.30 -18.27
CA HIS A 95 25.52 65.12 -16.85
C HIS A 95 25.29 66.46 -16.14
N LYS A 96 25.13 67.56 -16.89
CA LYS A 96 24.80 68.87 -16.36
C LYS A 96 23.50 68.79 -15.53
N ARG A 97 23.58 69.18 -14.25
CA ARG A 97 22.51 69.12 -13.23
C ARG A 97 22.24 67.75 -12.61
N HIS A 98 22.99 66.70 -12.94
CA HIS A 98 22.87 65.45 -12.18
C HIS A 98 23.63 65.56 -10.84
N ALA A 99 23.04 65.01 -9.77
CA ALA A 99 23.73 64.91 -8.49
C ALA A 99 24.93 63.96 -8.62
N VAL A 100 26.08 64.40 -8.10
CA VAL A 100 27.32 63.62 -8.10
C VAL A 100 27.80 63.37 -6.68
N GLU A 101 28.59 62.33 -6.52
CA GLU A 101 29.37 62.06 -5.32
C GLU A 101 30.80 61.72 -5.70
N GLU A 102 31.71 61.84 -4.73
CA GLU A 102 33.10 61.45 -4.92
C GLU A 102 33.20 59.94 -5.22
N LEU A 103 33.87 59.56 -6.30
CA LEU A 103 33.93 58.17 -6.73
C LEU A 103 34.69 57.29 -5.71
N THR A 104 35.67 57.87 -5.02
CA THR A 104 36.41 57.26 -3.90
C THR A 104 35.46 56.81 -2.80
N LYS A 105 34.56 57.69 -2.35
CA LYS A 105 33.54 57.39 -1.33
C LYS A 105 32.58 56.29 -1.77
N THR A 106 32.15 56.30 -3.04
CA THR A 106 31.31 55.23 -3.60
C THR A 106 32.08 53.89 -3.62
N HIS A 107 33.34 53.91 -4.03
CA HIS A 107 34.21 52.73 -4.08
C HIS A 107 34.41 52.14 -2.67
N GLU A 108 34.77 52.95 -1.68
CA GLU A 108 34.94 52.50 -0.30
C GLU A 108 33.67 51.84 0.26
N ASN A 109 32.51 52.45 0.02
CA ASN A 109 31.24 51.88 0.46
C ASN A 109 30.92 50.54 -0.21
N LYS A 110 31.17 50.42 -1.53
CA LYS A 110 31.01 49.15 -2.25
C LYS A 110 31.98 48.08 -1.76
N ILE A 111 33.24 48.42 -1.54
CA ILE A 111 34.24 47.50 -0.97
C ILE A 111 33.84 47.06 0.43
N ARG A 112 33.36 47.97 1.29
CA ARG A 112 32.87 47.62 2.64
C ARG A 112 31.71 46.63 2.55
N LYS A 113 30.76 46.86 1.64
CA LYS A 113 29.64 45.94 1.40
C LYS A 113 30.11 44.58 0.89
N ILE A 114 30.98 44.54 -0.12
CA ILE A 114 31.55 43.29 -0.66
C ILE A 114 32.24 42.49 0.45
N LYS A 115 33.04 43.15 1.31
CA LYS A 115 33.67 42.50 2.46
C LYS A 115 32.63 41.92 3.41
N SER A 116 31.61 42.70 3.78
CA SER A 116 30.53 42.25 4.67
C SER A 116 29.78 41.04 4.08
N ASP A 117 29.34 41.13 2.82
CA ASP A 117 28.61 40.07 2.13
C ASP A 117 29.48 38.80 2.01
N THR A 118 30.76 38.96 1.70
CA THR A 118 31.72 37.84 1.60
C THR A 118 31.89 37.13 2.94
N GLU A 119 32.03 37.86 4.04
CA GLU A 119 32.15 37.28 5.37
C GLU A 119 30.85 36.59 5.79
N GLU A 120 29.68 37.17 5.50
CA GLU A 120 28.40 36.53 5.79
C GLU A 120 28.21 35.22 5.00
N ILE A 121 28.53 35.23 3.70
CA ILE A 121 28.48 34.03 2.87
C ILE A 121 29.42 32.95 3.42
N LYS A 122 30.68 33.29 3.72
CA LYS A 122 31.68 32.35 4.19
C LYS A 122 31.40 31.81 5.59
N ALA A 123 31.02 32.68 6.52
CA ALA A 123 30.90 32.32 7.94
C ALA A 123 29.53 31.74 8.29
N LYS A 124 28.47 32.09 7.55
CA LYS A 124 27.09 31.65 7.90
C LYS A 124 26.45 30.80 6.81
N ILE A 125 26.48 31.26 5.55
CA ILE A 125 25.71 30.60 4.49
C ILE A 125 26.35 29.27 4.09
N ILE A 126 27.65 29.25 3.78
CA ILE A 126 28.35 28.03 3.37
C ILE A 126 28.23 26.91 4.43
N PRO A 127 28.51 27.15 5.74
CA PRO A 127 28.39 26.11 6.75
C PRO A 127 26.96 25.55 6.88
N LYS A 128 25.94 26.41 6.72
CA LYS A 128 24.53 25.97 6.76
C LYS A 128 24.23 24.97 5.63
N TYR A 129 24.66 25.25 4.41
CA TYR A 129 24.43 24.34 3.28
C TYR A 129 25.28 23.07 3.36
N GLN A 130 26.51 23.15 3.87
CA GLN A 130 27.35 21.98 4.13
C GLN A 130 26.73 21.03 5.17
N PHE A 131 26.08 21.57 6.20
CA PHE A 131 25.37 20.75 7.19
C PHE A 131 24.19 19.98 6.57
N GLU A 132 23.37 20.65 5.75
CA GLU A 132 22.25 19.99 5.07
C GLU A 132 22.72 18.96 4.03
N ASP A 133 23.81 19.25 3.29
CA ASP A 133 24.43 18.31 2.35
C ASP A 133 24.84 17.01 3.05
N HIS A 134 25.54 17.12 4.19
CA HIS A 134 25.93 15.96 4.99
C HIS A 134 24.72 15.17 5.55
N LYS A 135 23.63 15.86 5.90
CA LYS A 135 22.39 15.20 6.34
C LYS A 135 21.71 14.41 5.22
N ILE A 136 21.71 14.96 4.00
CA ILE A 136 21.20 14.27 2.82
C ILE A 136 22.09 13.05 2.50
N GLU A 137 23.41 13.20 2.53
CA GLU A 137 24.36 12.11 2.28
C GLU A 137 24.16 10.92 3.25
N ASN A 138 23.95 11.22 4.54
CA ASN A 138 23.61 10.21 5.54
C ASN A 138 22.26 9.53 5.24
N THR A 139 21.27 10.28 4.76
CA THR A 139 19.96 9.73 4.38
C THR A 139 20.07 8.83 3.16
N ILE A 140 20.84 9.23 2.15
CA ILE A 140 21.14 8.41 0.96
C ILE A 140 21.80 7.09 1.40
N SER A 141 22.78 7.15 2.29
CA SER A 141 23.48 5.96 2.79
C SER A 141 22.55 5.00 3.53
N LYS A 142 21.68 5.52 4.41
CA LYS A 142 20.66 4.72 5.12
C LYS A 142 19.63 4.11 4.16
N THR A 143 19.24 4.84 3.13
CA THR A 143 18.29 4.33 2.13
C THR A 143 18.92 3.22 1.28
N LYS A 144 20.19 3.38 0.87
CA LYS A 144 20.95 2.34 0.16
C LYS A 144 21.03 1.05 0.97
N SER A 145 21.37 1.13 2.26
CA SER A 145 21.45 -0.09 3.09
C SER A 145 20.10 -0.80 3.21
N LYS A 146 19.00 -0.05 3.35
CA LYS A 146 17.65 -0.63 3.35
C LYS A 146 17.30 -1.33 2.04
N ILE A 147 17.69 -0.76 0.90
CA ILE A 147 17.50 -1.38 -0.43
C ILE A 147 18.32 -2.68 -0.53
N ASP A 148 19.55 -2.67 -0.01
CA ASP A 148 20.40 -3.87 0.00
C ASP A 148 19.81 -4.98 0.87
N ASP A 149 19.26 -4.63 2.04
CA ASP A 149 18.60 -5.58 2.94
C ASP A 149 17.32 -6.17 2.31
N LEU A 150 16.48 -5.35 1.68
CA LEU A 150 15.35 -5.82 0.86
C LEU A 150 15.81 -6.79 -0.25
N GLY A 151 16.96 -6.51 -0.88
CA GLY A 151 17.56 -7.39 -1.87
C GLY A 151 18.00 -8.74 -1.29
N LYS A 152 18.49 -8.80 -0.05
CA LYS A 152 18.84 -10.05 0.64
C LYS A 152 17.59 -10.85 1.01
N GLU A 153 16.57 -10.19 1.54
CA GLU A 153 15.29 -10.82 1.90
C GLU A 153 14.59 -11.40 0.67
N SER A 154 14.54 -10.65 -0.43
CA SER A 154 14.00 -11.15 -1.70
C SER A 154 14.69 -12.44 -2.16
N LYS A 155 16.02 -12.53 -2.01
CA LYS A 155 16.77 -13.76 -2.31
C LYS A 155 16.43 -14.92 -1.37
N GLN A 156 16.20 -14.65 -0.09
CA GLN A 156 15.77 -15.68 0.88
C GLN A 156 14.36 -16.18 0.57
N LEU A 157 13.42 -15.27 0.32
CA LEU A 157 12.05 -15.61 -0.08
C LEU A 157 12.02 -16.45 -1.35
N ARG A 158 12.86 -16.11 -2.34
CA ARG A 158 12.98 -16.91 -3.57
C ARG A 158 13.34 -18.37 -3.28
N LYS A 159 14.27 -18.62 -2.35
CA LYS A 159 14.65 -19.99 -1.97
C LYS A 159 13.48 -20.75 -1.33
N LEU A 160 12.77 -20.11 -0.41
CA LEU A 160 11.59 -20.69 0.23
C LEU A 160 10.48 -21.00 -0.78
N TRP A 161 10.25 -20.09 -1.73
CA TRP A 161 9.27 -20.29 -2.79
C TRP A 161 9.61 -21.45 -3.72
N HIS A 162 10.88 -21.59 -4.11
CA HIS A 162 11.31 -22.76 -4.89
C HIS A 162 11.08 -24.05 -4.10
N GLN A 163 11.46 -24.08 -2.82
CA GLN A 163 11.23 -25.24 -1.97
C GLN A 163 9.76 -25.61 -1.85
N GLU A 164 8.86 -24.63 -1.73
CA GLU A 164 7.43 -24.91 -1.65
C GLU A 164 6.86 -25.40 -2.98
N VAL A 165 7.35 -24.87 -4.11
CA VAL A 165 7.01 -25.41 -5.42
C VAL A 165 7.45 -26.86 -5.54
N ASP A 166 8.67 -27.20 -5.10
CA ASP A 166 9.18 -28.57 -5.10
C ASP A 166 8.30 -29.49 -4.23
N ASN A 167 7.93 -29.04 -3.01
CA ASN A 167 7.03 -29.78 -2.12
C ASN A 167 5.66 -30.09 -2.77
N ILE A 168 5.11 -29.16 -3.57
CA ILE A 168 3.85 -29.36 -4.30
C ILE A 168 4.01 -30.49 -5.33
N PHE A 169 5.11 -30.50 -6.08
CA PHE A 169 5.38 -31.55 -7.09
C PHE A 169 5.64 -32.91 -6.44
N ASP A 170 6.41 -32.95 -5.35
CA ASP A 170 6.61 -34.18 -4.56
C ASP A 170 5.28 -34.75 -4.07
N LYS A 171 4.35 -33.88 -3.65
CA LYS A 171 3.01 -34.31 -3.23
C LYS A 171 2.19 -34.87 -4.38
N ILE A 172 2.25 -34.23 -5.55
CA ILE A 172 1.57 -34.71 -6.76
C ILE A 172 2.09 -36.08 -7.16
N ASP A 173 3.40 -36.30 -7.13
CA ASP A 173 4.01 -37.58 -7.45
C ASP A 173 3.56 -38.67 -6.46
N SER A 174 3.53 -38.36 -5.16
CA SER A 174 3.06 -39.30 -4.14
C SER A 174 1.58 -39.69 -4.33
N LEU A 175 0.72 -38.72 -4.69
CA LEU A 175 -0.70 -38.97 -4.96
C LEU A 175 -0.90 -39.77 -6.25
N GLY A 176 -0.10 -39.49 -7.28
CA GLY A 176 -0.08 -40.24 -8.53
C GLY A 176 0.28 -41.72 -8.30
N GLN A 177 1.29 -41.98 -7.48
CA GLN A 177 1.69 -43.34 -7.10
C GLN A 177 0.59 -44.07 -6.32
N SER A 178 0.08 -43.46 -5.24
CA SER A 178 -0.95 -44.06 -4.40
C SER A 178 -2.21 -44.41 -5.19
N LEU A 179 -2.70 -43.48 -6.02
CA LEU A 179 -3.90 -43.70 -6.83
C LEU A 179 -3.68 -44.69 -7.97
N GLY A 180 -2.44 -44.79 -8.47
CA GLY A 180 -2.02 -45.84 -9.39
C GLY A 180 -2.06 -47.22 -8.74
N GLU A 181 -1.49 -47.37 -7.55
CA GLU A 181 -1.44 -48.63 -6.80
C GLU A 181 -2.84 -49.13 -6.42
N GLU A 182 -3.74 -48.25 -5.96
CA GLU A 182 -5.12 -48.63 -5.63
C GLU A 182 -5.87 -49.20 -6.85
N ASN A 183 -5.73 -48.55 -8.02
CA ASN A 183 -6.33 -49.02 -9.26
C ASN A 183 -5.74 -50.37 -9.70
N LEU A 184 -4.42 -50.55 -9.61
CA LEU A 184 -3.75 -51.81 -9.94
C LEU A 184 -4.22 -52.94 -9.02
N ASN A 185 -4.29 -52.69 -7.71
CA ASN A 185 -4.77 -53.66 -6.72
C ASN A 185 -6.22 -54.07 -6.97
N TYR A 186 -7.10 -53.12 -7.31
CA TYR A 186 -8.48 -53.40 -7.67
C TYR A 186 -8.58 -54.28 -8.92
N LEU A 187 -7.85 -53.93 -9.99
CA LEU A 187 -7.81 -54.69 -11.24
C LEU A 187 -7.27 -56.11 -11.02
N GLN A 188 -6.21 -56.25 -10.22
CA GLN A 188 -5.61 -57.54 -9.91
C GLN A 188 -6.55 -58.42 -9.07
N GLY A 189 -7.26 -57.83 -8.10
CA GLY A 189 -8.30 -58.51 -7.34
C GLY A 189 -9.46 -58.99 -8.22
N TYR A 190 -9.91 -58.17 -9.17
CA TYR A 190 -10.95 -58.54 -10.13
C TYR A 190 -10.49 -59.64 -11.08
N HIS A 191 -9.27 -59.53 -11.61
CA HIS A 191 -8.64 -60.55 -12.45
C HIS A 191 -8.58 -61.92 -11.74
N ASN A 192 -8.18 -61.94 -10.46
CA ASN A 192 -8.15 -63.15 -9.65
C ASN A 192 -9.53 -63.79 -9.47
N LYS A 193 -10.59 -62.98 -9.27
CA LYS A 193 -11.97 -63.48 -9.17
C LYS A 193 -12.42 -64.16 -10.46
N ILE A 194 -12.17 -63.54 -11.62
CA ILE A 194 -12.49 -64.13 -12.93
C ILE A 194 -11.72 -65.45 -13.11
N ARG A 195 -10.43 -65.46 -12.81
CA ARG A 195 -9.59 -66.65 -12.97
C ARG A 195 -10.07 -67.82 -12.11
N ASN A 196 -10.53 -67.55 -10.89
CA ASN A 196 -11.12 -68.55 -10.00
C ASN A 196 -12.44 -69.09 -10.56
N LEU A 197 -13.32 -68.22 -11.05
CA LEU A 197 -14.58 -68.63 -11.70
C LEU A 197 -14.33 -69.52 -12.92
N ILE A 198 -13.39 -69.15 -13.79
CA ILE A 198 -12.98 -69.97 -14.94
C ILE A 198 -12.48 -71.34 -14.47
N SER A 199 -11.69 -71.39 -13.39
CA SER A 199 -11.22 -72.67 -12.84
C SER A 199 -12.36 -73.54 -12.30
N GLU A 200 -13.38 -72.97 -11.65
CA GLU A 200 -14.57 -73.70 -11.19
C GLU A 200 -15.40 -74.23 -12.35
N MET A 201 -15.60 -73.40 -13.38
CA MET A 201 -16.31 -73.79 -14.60
C MET A 201 -15.60 -74.96 -15.29
N ASN A 202 -14.28 -74.89 -15.46
CA ASN A 202 -13.49 -75.97 -16.04
C ASN A 202 -13.59 -77.29 -15.25
N LYS A 203 -13.62 -77.23 -13.91
CA LYS A 203 -13.86 -78.41 -13.07
C LYS A 203 -15.26 -78.99 -13.29
N THR A 204 -16.27 -78.13 -13.37
CA THR A 204 -17.67 -78.51 -13.62
C THR A 204 -17.83 -79.16 -15.00
N VAL A 205 -17.23 -78.58 -16.04
CA VAL A 205 -17.24 -79.13 -17.40
C VAL A 205 -16.63 -80.54 -17.42
N LYS A 206 -15.44 -80.73 -16.83
CA LYS A 206 -14.81 -82.06 -16.72
C LYS A 206 -15.66 -83.09 -15.98
N GLN A 207 -16.38 -82.68 -14.94
CA GLN A 207 -17.31 -83.56 -14.21
C GLN A 207 -18.50 -83.94 -15.09
N ASN A 208 -19.08 -82.98 -15.81
CA ASN A 208 -20.20 -83.20 -16.71
C ASN A 208 -19.81 -84.11 -17.87
N GLU A 209 -18.64 -83.92 -18.49
CA GLU A 209 -18.12 -84.79 -19.55
C GLU A 209 -17.98 -86.26 -19.10
N LYS A 210 -17.55 -86.48 -17.85
CA LYS A 210 -17.49 -87.83 -17.26
C LYS A 210 -18.88 -88.45 -17.07
N LEU A 211 -19.84 -87.65 -16.61
CA LEU A 211 -21.23 -88.09 -16.39
C LEU A 211 -21.94 -88.40 -17.70
N ILE A 212 -21.72 -87.60 -18.76
CA ILE A 212 -22.28 -87.84 -20.11
C ILE A 212 -21.85 -89.22 -20.65
N ASN A 213 -20.63 -89.65 -20.34
CA ASN A 213 -20.09 -90.95 -20.75
C ASN A 213 -20.40 -92.09 -19.76
N SER A 214 -21.04 -91.82 -18.62
CA SER A 214 -21.39 -92.83 -17.61
C SER A 214 -22.64 -93.60 -17.99
N LYS A 215 -22.57 -94.93 -17.98
CA LYS A 215 -23.73 -95.81 -18.21
C LYS A 215 -24.54 -96.08 -16.93
N LYS A 216 -24.21 -95.42 -15.80
CA LYS A 216 -24.84 -95.65 -14.49
C LYS A 216 -25.96 -94.63 -14.22
N LEU A 217 -27.21 -95.09 -14.29
CA LEU A 217 -28.42 -94.27 -14.17
C LEU A 217 -28.50 -93.46 -12.85
N LEU A 218 -28.07 -94.06 -11.73
CA LEU A 218 -28.09 -93.41 -10.41
C LEU A 218 -27.10 -92.24 -10.27
N GLU A 219 -26.02 -92.22 -11.06
CA GLU A 219 -25.03 -91.12 -11.05
C GLU A 219 -25.53 -89.92 -11.86
N VAL A 220 -26.20 -90.18 -12.99
CA VAL A 220 -26.78 -89.14 -13.86
C VAL A 220 -28.02 -88.49 -13.21
N ASN A 221 -28.87 -89.26 -12.51
CA ASN A 221 -30.04 -88.71 -11.82
C ASN A 221 -29.70 -87.76 -10.66
N LYS A 222 -28.46 -87.80 -10.14
CA LYS A 222 -27.97 -86.87 -9.12
C LYS A 222 -27.45 -85.55 -9.71
N TYR A 223 -27.40 -85.43 -11.04
CA TYR A 223 -26.94 -84.22 -11.71
C TYR A 223 -27.87 -83.03 -11.41
N GLN A 224 -27.27 -81.91 -11.04
CA GLN A 224 -27.96 -80.63 -10.88
C GLN A 224 -27.25 -79.57 -11.70
N SER A 225 -28.00 -78.86 -12.54
CA SER A 225 -27.44 -77.85 -13.42
C SER A 225 -26.90 -76.65 -12.64
N LYS A 226 -25.67 -76.26 -12.95
CA LYS A 226 -25.06 -75.01 -12.45
C LYS A 226 -25.00 -73.91 -13.51
N LEU A 227 -25.64 -74.11 -14.67
CA LEU A 227 -25.54 -73.20 -15.82
C LEU A 227 -25.96 -71.76 -15.47
N ASN A 228 -27.09 -71.61 -14.79
CA ASN A 228 -27.62 -70.29 -14.40
C ASN A 228 -26.68 -69.55 -13.44
N LYS A 229 -25.85 -70.26 -12.66
CA LYS A 229 -24.84 -69.66 -11.77
C LYS A 229 -23.73 -68.96 -12.56
N TYR A 230 -23.43 -69.43 -13.77
CA TYR A 230 -22.33 -68.90 -14.59
C TYR A 230 -22.80 -67.92 -15.68
N GLN A 231 -24.11 -67.83 -15.93
CA GLN A 231 -24.71 -66.88 -16.87
C GLN A 231 -24.73 -65.44 -16.33
N ASP A 232 -24.68 -65.26 -15.02
CA ASP A 232 -24.60 -63.95 -14.38
C ASP A 232 -23.13 -63.47 -14.31
N PHE A 233 -22.68 -62.82 -15.40
CA PHE A 233 -21.32 -62.29 -15.49
C PHE A 233 -21.22 -60.95 -14.74
N PRO A 234 -20.27 -60.78 -13.80
CA PRO A 234 -20.07 -59.50 -13.15
C PRO A 234 -19.70 -58.42 -14.18
N GLY A 235 -20.52 -57.38 -14.28
CA GLY A 235 -20.42 -56.34 -15.30
C GLY A 235 -19.15 -55.46 -15.23
N ASN A 236 -18.85 -54.82 -16.36
CA ASN A 236 -17.65 -54.03 -16.72
C ASN A 236 -16.89 -53.34 -15.56
N VAL A 237 -15.57 -53.53 -15.55
CA VAL A 237 -14.63 -52.76 -14.74
C VAL A 237 -14.43 -51.37 -15.35
N LYS A 238 -14.91 -50.33 -14.66
CA LYS A 238 -14.54 -48.95 -14.98
C LYS A 238 -13.34 -48.54 -14.12
N SER A 239 -12.15 -48.51 -14.71
CA SER A 239 -10.99 -47.89 -14.09
C SER A 239 -11.11 -46.36 -14.13
N LYS A 240 -10.78 -45.69 -13.03
CA LYS A 240 -10.70 -44.22 -12.95
C LYS A 240 -9.23 -43.83 -12.85
N PHE A 241 -8.66 -43.36 -13.96
CA PHE A 241 -7.33 -42.74 -13.92
C PHE A 241 -7.41 -41.30 -13.39
N PRO A 242 -6.46 -40.86 -12.55
CA PRO A 242 -6.32 -39.44 -12.25
C PRO A 242 -6.00 -38.65 -13.51
N PHE A 243 -6.71 -37.55 -13.71
CA PHE A 243 -6.35 -36.54 -14.69
C PHE A 243 -5.48 -35.49 -14.00
N LEU A 244 -4.31 -35.18 -14.59
CA LEU A 244 -3.49 -34.05 -14.18
C LEU A 244 -3.98 -32.82 -14.97
N GLY A 245 -4.67 -31.91 -14.29
CA GLY A 245 -5.08 -30.64 -14.87
C GLY A 245 -4.00 -29.59 -14.66
N SER A 246 -3.56 -28.92 -15.72
CA SER A 246 -2.66 -27.77 -15.63
C SER A 246 -3.25 -26.54 -16.32
N ASN A 247 -3.12 -25.38 -15.70
CA ASN A 247 -3.38 -24.09 -16.33
C ASN A 247 -2.06 -23.28 -16.35
N ILE A 248 -1.60 -22.90 -17.53
CA ILE A 248 -0.34 -22.16 -17.74
C ILE A 248 -0.66 -20.84 -18.44
N ASN A 249 -1.42 -19.97 -17.77
CA ASN A 249 -1.63 -18.61 -18.24
C ASN A 249 -0.44 -17.76 -17.78
N LYS A 250 0.56 -17.62 -18.66
CA LYS A 250 1.76 -16.79 -18.41
C LYS A 250 1.34 -15.37 -17.98
N GLY A 251 1.75 -14.96 -16.79
CA GLY A 251 1.53 -13.62 -16.24
C GLY A 251 0.24 -13.38 -15.45
N GLN A 252 -0.55 -14.43 -15.14
CA GLN A 252 -1.80 -14.29 -14.37
C GLN A 252 -1.97 -15.38 -13.31
N GLU A 253 -2.23 -16.62 -13.72
CA GLU A 253 -2.52 -17.74 -12.83
C GLU A 253 -1.86 -19.01 -13.37
N LEU A 254 -1.00 -19.62 -12.55
CA LEU A 254 -0.50 -20.97 -12.74
C LEU A 254 -1.27 -21.88 -11.80
N GLY A 255 -1.80 -23.00 -12.28
CA GLY A 255 -2.53 -23.94 -11.44
C GLY A 255 -2.26 -25.38 -11.84
N ILE A 256 -2.19 -26.26 -10.85
CA ILE A 256 -2.05 -27.70 -11.04
C ILE A 256 -3.04 -28.44 -10.14
N GLU A 257 -3.66 -29.49 -10.67
CA GLU A 257 -4.72 -30.25 -10.00
C GLU A 257 -4.60 -31.75 -10.28
N ILE A 258 -4.65 -32.58 -9.23
CA ILE A 258 -4.69 -34.05 -9.33
C ILE A 258 -5.54 -34.62 -8.19
N GLY A 259 -6.50 -35.51 -8.50
CA GLY A 259 -7.21 -36.29 -7.48
C GLY A 259 -7.92 -35.47 -6.38
N GLY A 260 -8.31 -34.22 -6.67
CA GLY A 260 -8.90 -33.29 -5.69
C GLY A 260 -7.90 -32.41 -4.93
N TYR A 261 -6.59 -32.64 -5.09
CA TYR A 261 -5.54 -31.72 -4.67
C TYR A 261 -5.35 -30.64 -5.74
N LYS A 262 -5.37 -29.36 -5.33
CA LYS A 262 -5.23 -28.21 -6.23
C LYS A 262 -4.28 -27.18 -5.64
N ALA A 263 -3.25 -26.82 -6.40
CA ALA A 263 -2.34 -25.73 -6.07
C ALA A 263 -2.44 -24.62 -7.13
N ILE A 264 -2.44 -23.36 -6.69
CA ILE A 264 -2.58 -22.18 -7.57
C ILE A 264 -1.55 -21.13 -7.15
N LEU A 265 -0.72 -20.70 -8.10
CA LEU A 265 0.15 -19.54 -7.98
C LEU A 265 -0.44 -18.39 -8.79
N LYS A 266 -0.85 -17.32 -8.11
CA LYS A 266 -1.47 -16.16 -8.74
C LYS A 266 -0.55 -14.95 -8.66
N GLN A 267 -0.18 -14.41 -9.81
CA GLN A 267 0.51 -13.14 -9.88
C GLN A 267 -0.54 -12.03 -9.83
N MET A 268 -0.56 -11.28 -8.74
CA MET A 268 -1.37 -10.07 -8.64
C MET A 268 -0.58 -8.94 -9.28
N SER A 269 -0.99 -8.48 -10.46
CA SER A 269 -0.46 -7.22 -11.00
C SER A 269 -0.86 -6.08 -10.05
N GLN A 270 0.08 -5.18 -9.74
CA GLN A 270 -0.20 -4.01 -8.91
C GLN A 270 -1.37 -3.23 -9.51
N PRO A 271 -2.45 -3.00 -8.75
CA PRO A 271 -3.29 -1.84 -8.96
C PRO A 271 -2.48 -0.61 -8.57
N SER A 272 -2.50 0.43 -9.39
CA SER A 272 -2.05 1.76 -9.01
C SER A 272 -2.71 2.19 -7.68
N LEU A 273 -1.86 2.54 -6.71
CA LEU A 273 -2.07 3.19 -5.40
C LEU A 273 -3.09 2.59 -4.38
N SER A 274 -2.51 2.30 -3.20
CA SER A 274 -3.02 2.32 -1.80
C SER A 274 -2.69 1.00 -1.12
N THR A 275 -1.55 0.94 -0.43
CA THR A 275 -1.17 -0.19 0.40
C THR A 275 -1.78 -0.01 1.79
N ASP A 276 -3.02 -0.49 1.97
CA ASP A 276 -3.71 -0.52 3.26
C ASP A 276 -3.11 -1.63 4.17
N VAL A 277 -1.81 -1.58 4.45
CA VAL A 277 -1.11 -2.51 5.36
C VAL A 277 -1.32 -2.00 6.78
N SER A 278 -2.12 -2.67 7.62
CA SER A 278 -2.27 -2.27 9.02
C SER A 278 -0.90 -2.18 9.70
N ARG A 279 -0.57 -1.01 10.27
CA ARG A 279 0.67 -0.75 11.01
C ARG A 279 0.78 -1.56 12.31
N LEU A 280 -0.27 -2.27 12.70
CA LEU A 280 -0.21 -3.27 13.77
C LEU A 280 0.70 -4.46 13.41
N THR A 281 1.08 -4.57 12.12
CA THR A 281 1.97 -5.59 11.58
C THR A 281 3.07 -4.95 10.74
N THR A 282 4.30 -5.40 10.95
CA THR A 282 5.42 -5.11 10.05
C THR A 282 5.14 -5.69 8.66
N GLY A 283 5.82 -5.17 7.62
CA GLY A 283 5.69 -5.65 6.24
C GLY A 283 5.98 -7.15 6.01
N PHE A 284 6.38 -7.89 7.06
CA PHE A 284 6.62 -9.33 7.08
C PHE A 284 5.53 -10.14 7.81
N GLY A 285 4.42 -9.51 8.22
CA GLY A 285 3.38 -10.20 9.00
C GLY A 285 3.78 -10.51 10.45
N LEU A 286 4.90 -9.95 10.94
CA LEU A 286 5.24 -9.96 12.37
C LEU A 286 4.53 -8.78 13.04
N LEU A 287 3.79 -9.04 14.11
CA LEU A 287 3.08 -7.99 14.88
C LEU A 287 4.08 -7.03 15.52
N MET A 288 3.73 -5.74 15.56
CA MET A 288 4.50 -4.78 16.35
C MET A 288 4.35 -5.09 17.84
N ASP A 289 5.47 -5.14 18.56
CA ASP A 289 5.48 -5.40 20.01
C ASP A 289 4.68 -4.34 20.78
N LYS A 290 4.66 -3.10 20.28
CA LYS A 290 3.99 -1.97 20.92
C LYS A 290 3.06 -1.24 19.95
N VAL A 291 1.78 -1.23 20.29
CA VAL A 291 0.76 -0.45 19.59
C VAL A 291 0.74 0.96 20.17
N ARG A 292 0.64 2.00 19.33
CA ARG A 292 0.60 3.38 19.81
C ARG A 292 -0.65 4.11 19.32
N VAL A 293 -1.28 4.84 20.24
CA VAL A 293 -2.28 5.85 19.89
C VAL A 293 -1.58 7.04 19.23
N ILE A 294 -1.86 7.25 17.95
CA ILE A 294 -1.33 8.33 17.11
C ILE A 294 -2.11 9.62 17.36
N ALA A 295 -3.44 9.52 17.42
CA ALA A 295 -4.33 10.65 17.65
C ALA A 295 -5.56 10.23 18.45
N THR A 296 -6.12 11.17 19.21
CA THR A 296 -7.43 11.05 19.86
C THR A 296 -8.23 12.26 19.45
N ILE A 297 -9.31 12.03 18.72
CA ILE A 297 -10.09 13.08 18.07
C ILE A 297 -11.46 13.11 18.77
N PRO A 298 -11.77 14.18 19.52
CA PRO A 298 -13.10 14.37 20.08
C PRO A 298 -14.08 14.64 18.95
N THR A 299 -15.28 14.06 19.02
CA THR A 299 -16.36 14.30 18.06
C THR A 299 -17.53 15.00 18.74
N THR A 300 -18.44 15.54 17.93
CA THR A 300 -19.68 16.16 18.42
C THR A 300 -20.84 15.17 18.50
N TYR A 301 -20.57 13.86 18.34
CA TYR A 301 -21.60 12.82 18.39
C TYR A 301 -21.73 12.31 19.82
N ASP A 302 -22.95 12.31 20.35
CA ASP A 302 -23.26 11.73 21.66
C ASP A 302 -23.00 10.21 21.66
N LEU A 303 -23.36 9.53 20.57
CA LEU A 303 -23.02 8.14 20.31
C LEU A 303 -22.44 8.01 18.91
N LEU A 304 -21.16 7.66 18.84
CA LEU A 304 -20.41 7.46 17.61
C LEU A 304 -20.46 5.99 17.21
N CYS A 305 -21.13 5.67 16.10
CA CYS A 305 -21.36 4.30 15.68
C CYS A 305 -20.19 3.73 14.88
N GLY A 306 -19.60 4.53 13.98
CA GLY A 306 -18.52 4.02 13.16
C GLY A 306 -17.81 5.06 12.30
N VAL A 307 -16.85 4.55 11.52
CA VAL A 307 -15.89 5.34 10.75
C VAL A 307 -15.58 4.63 9.44
N ALA A 308 -15.39 5.39 8.36
CA ALA A 308 -14.95 4.88 7.07
C ALA A 308 -13.85 5.80 6.48
N CYS A 309 -12.63 5.28 6.38
CA CYS A 309 -11.47 6.05 5.91
C CYS A 309 -11.57 6.43 4.43
N VAL A 310 -11.08 7.62 4.09
CA VAL A 310 -11.05 8.19 2.75
C VAL A 310 -9.60 8.49 2.35
N GLY A 311 -8.90 7.48 1.85
CA GLY A 311 -7.48 7.63 1.47
C GLY A 311 -6.59 7.88 2.70
N GLU A 312 -5.78 8.94 2.66
CA GLU A 312 -4.80 9.24 3.70
C GLU A 312 -5.36 10.24 4.72
N ALA A 313 -5.32 9.87 6.00
CA ALA A 313 -5.53 10.76 7.14
C ALA A 313 -6.90 11.44 7.23
N GLU A 314 -7.91 10.98 6.48
CA GLU A 314 -9.27 11.48 6.53
C GLU A 314 -10.26 10.33 6.64
N ALA A 315 -11.39 10.56 7.29
CA ALA A 315 -12.45 9.58 7.41
C ALA A 315 -13.82 10.24 7.53
N TRP A 316 -14.85 9.56 7.01
CA TRP A 316 -16.23 9.82 7.35
C TRP A 316 -16.56 9.18 8.69
N ILE A 317 -17.29 9.89 9.53
CA ILE A 317 -17.80 9.42 10.82
C ILE A 317 -19.32 9.58 10.85
N TYR A 318 -19.98 8.64 11.54
CA TYR A 318 -21.43 8.68 11.75
C TYR A 318 -21.78 8.16 13.14
N GLY A 319 -22.99 8.50 13.57
CA GLY A 319 -23.55 8.11 14.85
C GLY A 319 -25.06 8.29 14.83
N ARG A 320 -25.69 8.38 16.00
CA ARG A 320 -27.14 8.62 16.14
C ARG A 320 -27.55 10.09 15.85
N ASN A 321 -27.03 10.64 14.76
CA ASN A 321 -27.33 11.98 14.27
C ASN A 321 -27.72 11.91 12.78
N LYS A 322 -28.48 12.91 12.31
CA LYS A 322 -28.86 13.04 10.89
C LYS A 322 -27.73 13.52 9.98
N THR A 323 -26.50 13.55 10.46
CA THR A 323 -25.35 14.04 9.72
C THR A 323 -24.27 12.98 9.67
N ILE A 324 -23.55 12.95 8.56
CA ILE A 324 -22.31 12.20 8.39
C ILE A 324 -21.22 13.24 8.16
N THR A 325 -20.14 13.20 8.94
CA THR A 325 -19.11 14.24 8.92
C THR A 325 -17.79 13.67 8.46
N ARG A 326 -17.10 14.34 7.52
CA ARG A 326 -15.73 14.01 7.12
C ARG A 326 -14.76 14.82 7.95
N ILE A 327 -13.83 14.16 8.60
CA ILE A 327 -12.79 14.76 9.43
C ILE A 327 -11.40 14.36 8.95
N ASP A 328 -10.41 15.20 9.22
CA ASP A 328 -9.00 14.79 9.13
C ASP A 328 -8.47 14.23 10.47
N ILE A 329 -7.23 13.76 10.45
CA ILE A 329 -6.52 13.18 11.61
C ILE A 329 -6.32 14.17 12.77
N HIS A 330 -6.51 15.47 12.53
CA HIS A 330 -6.46 16.51 13.54
C HIS A 330 -7.84 16.90 14.06
N GLY A 331 -8.90 16.26 13.56
CA GLY A 331 -10.29 16.53 13.92
C GLY A 331 -10.91 17.72 13.20
N ALA A 332 -10.24 18.28 12.19
CA ALA A 332 -10.84 19.36 11.42
C ALA A 332 -11.90 18.81 10.47
N VAL A 333 -13.11 19.37 10.56
CA VAL A 333 -14.23 19.03 9.67
C VAL A 333 -13.94 19.52 8.25
N LYS A 334 -14.00 18.61 7.28
CA LYS A 334 -13.80 18.89 5.86
C LYS A 334 -15.12 19.00 5.11
N ASP A 335 -16.09 18.17 5.47
CA ASP A 335 -17.38 18.09 4.79
C ASP A 335 -18.45 17.51 5.74
N THR A 336 -19.72 17.83 5.51
CA THR A 336 -20.85 17.32 6.27
C THR A 336 -22.03 17.07 5.35
N VAL A 337 -22.54 15.85 5.37
CA VAL A 337 -23.73 15.43 4.61
C VAL A 337 -24.89 15.26 5.57
N THR A 338 -26.01 15.94 5.31
CA THR A 338 -27.27 15.70 6.03
C THR A 338 -28.06 14.58 5.37
N THR A 339 -28.39 13.55 6.13
CA THR A 339 -29.16 12.39 5.69
C THR A 339 -30.67 12.64 5.84
N PHE A 340 -31.47 11.88 5.10
CA PHE A 340 -32.92 11.85 5.27
C PHE A 340 -33.39 10.88 6.37
N CYS A 341 -32.47 10.05 6.89
CA CYS A 341 -32.72 9.10 7.99
C CYS A 341 -33.25 9.83 9.24
N ARG A 342 -34.25 9.24 9.92
CA ARG A 342 -34.86 9.83 11.12
C ARG A 342 -33.90 9.89 12.30
N TYR A 343 -33.10 8.83 12.50
CA TYR A 343 -32.18 8.67 13.63
C TYR A 343 -30.70 8.63 13.24
N GLY A 344 -30.41 8.86 11.95
CA GLY A 344 -29.09 8.68 11.37
C GLY A 344 -28.98 7.39 10.55
N PRO A 345 -27.92 7.24 9.76
CA PRO A 345 -27.68 6.01 8.98
C PRO A 345 -27.24 4.86 9.90
N ASN A 346 -27.50 3.63 9.46
CA ASN A 346 -27.11 2.43 10.23
C ASN A 346 -25.66 2.00 9.94
N GLY A 347 -25.20 2.19 8.71
CA GLY A 347 -23.86 1.86 8.25
C GLY A 347 -23.38 2.82 7.17
N ILE A 348 -22.07 3.00 7.09
CA ILE A 348 -21.43 3.84 6.06
C ILE A 348 -20.27 3.09 5.41
N GLY A 349 -19.96 3.48 4.18
CA GLY A 349 -18.83 2.94 3.44
C GLY A 349 -18.31 3.94 2.43
N VAL A 350 -17.14 3.66 1.87
CA VAL A 350 -16.49 4.51 0.88
C VAL A 350 -16.23 3.69 -0.38
N THR A 351 -16.73 4.18 -1.52
CA THR A 351 -16.51 3.53 -2.80
C THR A 351 -15.05 3.66 -3.23
N ARG A 352 -14.64 2.88 -4.25
CA ARG A 352 -13.33 3.06 -4.89
C ARG A 352 -13.13 4.47 -5.48
N GLY A 353 -14.22 5.14 -5.84
CA GLY A 353 -14.23 6.53 -6.29
C GLY A 353 -14.10 7.56 -5.16
N ARG A 354 -13.94 7.11 -3.91
CA ARG A 354 -13.94 7.92 -2.68
C ARG A 354 -15.29 8.61 -2.41
N GLU A 355 -16.37 8.05 -2.95
CA GLU A 355 -17.73 8.54 -2.71
C GLU A 355 -18.26 7.91 -1.41
N LEU A 356 -18.98 8.69 -0.62
CA LEU A 356 -19.66 8.19 0.58
C LEU A 356 -20.91 7.40 0.15
N ILE A 357 -21.08 6.22 0.72
CA ILE A 357 -22.33 5.47 0.69
C ILE A 357 -22.82 5.22 2.11
N TYR A 358 -24.14 5.19 2.29
CA TYR A 358 -24.75 4.93 3.59
C TYR A 358 -26.09 4.22 3.44
N SER A 359 -26.47 3.43 4.44
CA SER A 359 -27.77 2.76 4.52
C SER A 359 -28.82 3.64 5.20
N ASP A 360 -30.05 3.50 4.74
CA ASP A 360 -31.24 4.19 5.25
C ASP A 360 -32.34 3.14 5.42
N ASP A 361 -32.69 2.86 6.68
CA ASP A 361 -33.71 1.89 7.06
C ASP A 361 -35.13 2.40 6.81
N ASP A 362 -35.37 3.69 7.07
CA ASP A 362 -36.64 4.37 6.83
C ASP A 362 -37.03 4.27 5.34
N SER A 363 -36.11 4.56 4.43
CA SER A 363 -36.35 4.47 2.98
C SER A 363 -36.04 3.09 2.38
N LYS A 364 -35.46 2.17 3.15
CA LYS A 364 -35.01 0.85 2.71
C LYS A 364 -34.02 0.90 1.53
N THR A 365 -33.11 1.86 1.56
CA THR A 365 -32.13 2.08 0.48
C THR A 365 -30.71 2.17 0.97
N VAL A 366 -29.77 1.92 0.06
CA VAL A 366 -28.39 2.40 0.19
C VAL A 366 -28.25 3.59 -0.74
N ASN A 367 -27.82 4.71 -0.19
CA ASN A 367 -27.66 5.98 -0.89
C ASN A 367 -26.17 6.26 -1.13
N ILE A 368 -25.86 7.01 -2.17
CA ILE A 368 -24.51 7.47 -2.54
C ILE A 368 -24.50 8.98 -2.63
N VAL A 369 -23.41 9.60 -2.16
CA VAL A 369 -23.21 11.05 -2.22
C VAL A 369 -22.22 11.40 -3.32
N ARG A 370 -22.66 12.20 -4.28
CA ARG A 370 -21.87 12.70 -5.41
C ARG A 370 -22.06 14.19 -5.58
N ASP A 371 -20.96 14.94 -5.69
CA ASP A 371 -21.00 16.40 -5.89
C ASP A 371 -21.94 17.13 -4.90
N GLY A 372 -21.94 16.69 -3.64
CA GLY A 372 -22.80 17.23 -2.57
C GLY A 372 -24.29 16.85 -2.66
N LYS A 373 -24.68 15.98 -3.59
CA LYS A 373 -26.05 15.48 -3.76
C LYS A 373 -26.16 14.01 -3.40
N THR A 374 -27.27 13.65 -2.77
CA THR A 374 -27.61 12.27 -2.41
C THR A 374 -28.46 11.63 -3.50
N GLU A 375 -28.05 10.45 -3.97
CA GLU A 375 -28.78 9.63 -4.93
C GLU A 375 -29.01 8.22 -4.37
N THR A 376 -30.15 7.61 -4.68
CA THR A 376 -30.39 6.21 -4.33
C THR A 376 -29.59 5.26 -5.22
N LEU A 377 -28.67 4.50 -4.62
CA LEU A 377 -27.83 3.54 -5.32
C LEU A 377 -28.50 2.17 -5.39
N ILE A 378 -28.94 1.62 -4.26
CA ILE A 378 -29.57 0.30 -4.13
C ILE A 378 -30.90 0.47 -3.38
N THR A 379 -31.92 -0.27 -3.82
CA THR A 379 -33.14 -0.49 -3.04
C THR A 379 -33.11 -1.93 -2.55
N ALA A 380 -33.30 -2.13 -1.24
CA ALA A 380 -33.30 -3.46 -0.66
C ALA A 380 -34.45 -4.32 -1.24
N PRO A 381 -34.32 -5.66 -1.25
CA PRO A 381 -35.40 -6.53 -1.70
C PRO A 381 -36.67 -6.30 -0.87
N LYS A 382 -37.83 -6.65 -1.45
CA LYS A 382 -39.11 -6.55 -0.76
C LYS A 382 -39.03 -7.28 0.60
N ASP A 383 -39.53 -6.62 1.63
CA ASP A 383 -39.57 -7.09 3.03
C ASP A 383 -38.23 -7.08 3.78
N TRP A 384 -37.12 -6.72 3.12
CA TRP A 384 -35.80 -6.58 3.75
C TRP A 384 -35.45 -5.10 3.97
N THR A 385 -34.73 -4.82 5.05
CA THR A 385 -34.26 -3.48 5.42
C THR A 385 -32.73 -3.49 5.50
N PRO A 386 -32.01 -2.53 4.87
CA PRO A 386 -30.56 -2.46 4.94
C PRO A 386 -30.08 -1.88 6.27
N GLU A 387 -28.97 -2.40 6.77
CA GLU A 387 -28.40 -2.00 8.05
C GLU A 387 -26.91 -1.67 7.89
N GLU A 388 -25.99 -2.61 8.07
CA GLU A 388 -24.56 -2.34 7.88
C GLU A 388 -24.12 -2.57 6.42
N LEU A 389 -23.04 -1.92 5.98
CA LEU A 389 -22.52 -2.11 4.62
C LEU A 389 -21.00 -1.96 4.53
N CYS A 390 -20.39 -2.58 3.51
CA CYS A 390 -19.00 -2.30 3.18
C CYS A 390 -18.74 -2.38 1.67
N CYS A 391 -17.83 -1.54 1.18
CA CYS A 391 -17.33 -1.66 -0.19
C CYS A 391 -16.21 -2.70 -0.26
N THR A 392 -16.28 -3.56 -1.27
CA THR A 392 -15.25 -4.56 -1.52
C THR A 392 -14.13 -4.01 -2.40
N ARG A 393 -12.97 -4.68 -2.41
CA ARG A 393 -11.84 -4.29 -3.29
C ARG A 393 -12.17 -4.40 -4.78
N SER A 394 -13.10 -5.29 -5.13
CA SER A 394 -13.60 -5.42 -6.50
C SER A 394 -14.59 -4.32 -6.90
N GLY A 395 -15.00 -3.44 -5.96
CA GLY A 395 -16.05 -2.45 -6.16
C GLY A 395 -17.47 -3.03 -6.09
N ASP A 396 -17.62 -4.25 -5.58
CA ASP A 396 -18.94 -4.76 -5.19
C ASP A 396 -19.32 -4.13 -3.83
N ILE A 397 -20.59 -4.15 -3.45
CA ILE A 397 -21.09 -3.64 -2.16
C ILE A 397 -21.71 -4.80 -1.40
N LEU A 398 -21.22 -5.08 -0.19
CA LEU A 398 -21.86 -6.01 0.73
C LEU A 398 -22.80 -5.21 1.62
N VAL A 399 -24.04 -5.67 1.74
CA VAL A 399 -25.08 -5.03 2.55
C VAL A 399 -25.67 -6.10 3.45
N HIS A 400 -25.60 -5.88 4.75
CA HIS A 400 -26.39 -6.61 5.72
C HIS A 400 -27.82 -6.10 5.63
N VAL A 401 -28.75 -7.05 5.52
CA VAL A 401 -30.17 -6.78 5.53
C VAL A 401 -30.83 -7.65 6.60
N TYR A 402 -31.83 -7.10 7.27
CA TYR A 402 -32.67 -7.83 8.19
C TYR A 402 -34.12 -7.87 7.72
N ASN A 403 -34.86 -8.87 8.18
CA ASN A 403 -36.29 -9.00 7.95
C ASN A 403 -36.99 -9.43 9.24
N ILE A 404 -38.05 -8.72 9.60
CA ILE A 404 -38.87 -9.02 10.76
C ILE A 404 -39.98 -10.00 10.32
N THR A 405 -39.77 -11.29 10.55
CA THR A 405 -40.77 -12.34 10.30
C THR A 405 -41.29 -12.91 11.61
N GLY A 406 -42.44 -12.41 12.09
CA GLY A 406 -43.00 -12.85 13.37
C GLY A 406 -42.15 -12.40 14.56
N PRO A 407 -41.86 -13.25 15.56
CA PRO A 407 -41.03 -12.90 16.71
C PRO A 407 -39.52 -12.94 16.42
N GLN A 408 -39.10 -13.38 15.23
CA GLN A 408 -37.68 -13.54 14.86
C GLN A 408 -37.25 -12.49 13.84
N ILE A 409 -36.07 -11.92 14.06
CA ILE A 409 -35.38 -11.04 13.12
C ILE A 409 -34.34 -11.88 12.38
N LYS A 410 -34.52 -12.01 11.07
CA LYS A 410 -33.64 -12.83 10.24
C LYS A 410 -32.57 -11.98 9.59
N ASN A 411 -31.34 -12.46 9.65
CA ASN A 411 -30.17 -11.77 9.13
C ASN A 411 -29.65 -12.39 7.83
N LYS A 412 -29.25 -11.54 6.88
CA LYS A 412 -28.68 -11.97 5.59
C LYS A 412 -27.72 -10.92 5.05
N ILE A 413 -26.72 -11.37 4.32
CA ILE A 413 -25.81 -10.49 3.57
C ILE A 413 -26.09 -10.61 2.08
N ILE A 414 -26.21 -9.48 1.41
CA ILE A 414 -26.37 -9.41 -0.05
C ILE A 414 -25.16 -8.70 -0.65
N ARG A 415 -24.53 -9.36 -1.63
CA ARG A 415 -23.48 -8.76 -2.44
C ARG A 415 -24.08 -8.17 -3.71
N TYR A 416 -23.91 -6.87 -3.89
CA TYR A 416 -24.34 -6.12 -5.06
C TYR A 416 -23.17 -5.79 -5.99
N ARG A 417 -23.43 -5.83 -7.30
CA ARG A 417 -22.58 -5.23 -8.32
C ARG A 417 -23.38 -4.14 -9.02
N GLY A 418 -23.10 -2.88 -8.68
CA GLY A 418 -24.01 -1.78 -9.00
C GLY A 418 -25.38 -2.04 -8.36
N LYS A 419 -26.45 -2.09 -9.16
CA LYS A 419 -27.82 -2.36 -8.69
C LYS A 419 -28.20 -3.85 -8.70
N LYS A 420 -27.34 -4.73 -9.22
CA LYS A 420 -27.65 -6.16 -9.41
C LYS A 420 -27.19 -6.98 -8.22
N ILE A 421 -28.06 -7.86 -7.72
CA ILE A 421 -27.70 -8.88 -6.74
C ILE A 421 -26.78 -9.90 -7.42
N LYS A 422 -25.58 -10.07 -6.88
CA LYS A 422 -24.58 -11.02 -7.35
C LYS A 422 -24.57 -12.30 -6.51
N GLN A 423 -24.79 -12.17 -5.20
CA GLN A 423 -24.76 -13.27 -4.26
C GLN A 423 -25.60 -12.93 -3.03
N GLU A 424 -26.18 -13.97 -2.43
CA GLU A 424 -26.87 -13.91 -1.15
C GLU A 424 -26.22 -14.93 -0.19
N ILE A 425 -25.99 -14.51 1.04
CA ILE A 425 -25.33 -15.31 2.08
C ILE A 425 -26.25 -15.29 3.29
N SER A 426 -26.82 -16.44 3.63
CA SER A 426 -27.70 -16.59 4.79
C SER A 426 -27.76 -18.02 5.31
N ILE A 427 -27.68 -19.01 4.41
CA ILE A 427 -27.74 -20.43 4.75
C ILE A 427 -26.53 -21.19 4.20
N ASP A 428 -26.11 -22.23 4.92
CA ASP A 428 -25.08 -23.15 4.50
C ASP A 428 -25.61 -24.18 3.47
N ARG A 429 -24.74 -25.08 3.01
CA ARG A 429 -25.11 -26.12 2.03
C ARG A 429 -26.07 -27.18 2.56
N LYS A 430 -26.22 -27.30 3.87
CA LYS A 430 -27.14 -28.20 4.55
C LYS A 430 -28.48 -27.52 4.84
N GLY A 431 -28.60 -26.22 4.56
CA GLY A 431 -29.78 -25.42 4.82
C GLY A 431 -29.83 -24.81 6.22
N ASN A 432 -28.74 -24.85 7.00
CA ASN A 432 -28.69 -24.23 8.31
C ASN A 432 -28.36 -22.73 8.19
N PRO A 433 -28.91 -21.86 9.05
CA PRO A 433 -28.51 -20.46 9.14
C PRO A 433 -27.00 -20.32 9.36
N ILE A 434 -26.37 -19.39 8.64
CA ILE A 434 -24.97 -19.01 8.86
C ILE A 434 -24.88 -18.01 10.02
N PHE A 435 -25.85 -17.12 10.12
CA PHE A 435 -25.92 -16.06 11.12
C PHE A 435 -27.05 -16.38 12.11
N GLU A 436 -26.88 -15.95 13.36
CA GLU A 436 -27.91 -16.08 14.38
C GLU A 436 -29.03 -15.05 14.13
N ASP A 437 -30.27 -15.44 14.45
CA ASP A 437 -31.41 -14.53 14.38
C ASP A 437 -31.36 -13.58 15.59
N GLY A 438 -31.52 -12.28 15.37
CA GLY A 438 -31.42 -11.27 16.43
C GLY A 438 -31.41 -9.84 15.89
N ASP A 439 -31.46 -8.87 16.80
CA ASP A 439 -31.57 -7.44 16.51
C ASP A 439 -30.22 -6.73 16.33
N ASP A 440 -29.10 -7.37 16.64
CA ASP A 440 -27.79 -6.76 16.46
C ASP A 440 -27.31 -6.83 15.00
N SER A 441 -26.64 -5.75 14.57
CA SER A 441 -26.11 -5.60 13.21
C SER A 441 -24.98 -6.59 12.90
N LEU A 442 -24.91 -7.03 11.65
CA LEU A 442 -23.78 -7.82 11.14
C LEU A 442 -22.74 -6.91 10.49
N PHE A 443 -21.59 -6.73 11.14
CA PHE A 443 -20.48 -5.99 10.54
C PHE A 443 -19.70 -6.85 9.56
N MET A 444 -19.21 -6.28 8.46
CA MET A 444 -18.61 -7.05 7.37
C MET A 444 -17.33 -6.43 6.84
N SER A 445 -16.41 -7.29 6.38
CA SER A 445 -15.23 -6.88 5.61
C SER A 445 -14.84 -7.96 4.59
N GLU A 446 -14.15 -7.60 3.51
CA GLU A 446 -13.70 -8.55 2.47
C GLU A 446 -12.18 -8.71 2.47
N LYS A 447 -11.72 -9.96 2.63
CA LYS A 447 -10.29 -10.34 2.48
C LYS A 447 -9.82 -10.24 1.03
N ASN A 448 -8.49 -10.23 0.84
CA ASN A 448 -7.88 -10.18 -0.49
C ASN A 448 -8.25 -11.35 -1.42
N ASN A 449 -8.59 -12.50 -0.84
CA ASN A 449 -9.00 -13.69 -1.59
C ASN A 449 -10.50 -13.70 -1.96
N GLY A 450 -11.26 -12.68 -1.55
CA GLY A 450 -12.69 -12.52 -1.79
C GLY A 450 -13.60 -13.13 -0.72
N ASP A 451 -13.03 -13.70 0.34
CA ASP A 451 -13.80 -14.18 1.48
C ASP A 451 -14.39 -13.02 2.28
N VAL A 452 -15.59 -13.22 2.81
CA VAL A 452 -16.28 -12.24 3.64
C VAL A 452 -16.10 -12.62 5.09
N CYS A 453 -15.55 -11.70 5.89
CA CYS A 453 -15.52 -11.79 7.33
C CYS A 453 -16.74 -11.07 7.87
N VAL A 454 -17.46 -11.72 8.78
CA VAL A 454 -18.68 -11.19 9.37
C VAL A 454 -18.54 -11.26 10.87
N SER A 455 -18.83 -10.15 11.53
CA SER A 455 -19.00 -10.10 12.97
C SER A 455 -20.48 -10.31 13.28
N ASP A 456 -20.79 -11.39 13.99
CA ASP A 456 -22.14 -11.76 14.38
C ASP A 456 -22.27 -11.61 15.91
N VAL A 457 -22.70 -10.41 16.32
CA VAL A 457 -22.88 -10.06 17.73
C VAL A 457 -23.95 -10.95 18.38
N ASN A 458 -25.03 -11.26 17.65
CA ASN A 458 -26.10 -12.14 18.14
C ASN A 458 -25.60 -13.55 18.49
N ALA A 459 -24.53 -14.00 17.84
CA ALA A 459 -23.89 -15.29 18.05
C ALA A 459 -22.66 -15.24 18.96
N ASP A 460 -22.20 -14.06 19.38
CA ASP A 460 -20.88 -13.86 20.00
C ASP A 460 -19.73 -14.48 19.14
N THR A 461 -19.83 -14.43 17.80
CA THR A 461 -18.80 -15.03 16.92
C THR A 461 -18.44 -14.20 15.70
N VAL A 462 -17.21 -14.38 15.24
CA VAL A 462 -16.77 -13.95 13.90
C VAL A 462 -16.87 -15.14 12.96
N VAL A 463 -17.57 -14.97 11.85
CA VAL A 463 -17.80 -15.99 10.83
C VAL A 463 -17.10 -15.59 9.54
N VAL A 464 -16.25 -16.46 9.01
CA VAL A 464 -15.62 -16.21 7.70
C VAL A 464 -16.21 -17.15 6.67
N VAL A 465 -16.76 -16.58 5.60
CA VAL A 465 -17.37 -17.31 4.48
C VAL A 465 -16.55 -17.11 3.21
N ASP A 466 -16.37 -18.19 2.44
CA ASP A 466 -15.68 -18.12 1.17
C ASP A 466 -16.49 -17.39 0.10
N LYS A 467 -15.86 -17.05 -1.02
CA LYS A 467 -16.53 -16.43 -2.19
C LYS A 467 -17.74 -17.20 -2.74
N THR A 468 -17.91 -18.47 -2.37
CA THR A 468 -19.06 -19.31 -2.78
C THR A 468 -20.16 -19.36 -1.72
N GLY A 469 -19.97 -18.68 -0.57
CA GLY A 469 -20.91 -18.64 0.54
C GLY A 469 -20.74 -19.78 1.54
N ARG A 470 -19.63 -20.55 1.51
CA ARG A 470 -19.39 -21.61 2.49
C ARG A 470 -18.65 -21.05 3.71
N VAL A 471 -19.08 -21.44 4.91
CA VAL A 471 -18.33 -21.16 6.13
C VAL A 471 -16.96 -21.86 6.06
N ARG A 472 -15.88 -21.08 6.21
CA ARG A 472 -14.50 -21.57 6.31
C ARG A 472 -14.15 -21.88 7.76
N PHE A 473 -14.41 -20.94 8.66
CA PHE A 473 -14.17 -21.07 10.10
C PHE A 473 -15.01 -20.07 10.89
N ARG A 474 -15.07 -20.30 12.20
CA ARG A 474 -15.64 -19.38 13.19
C ARG A 474 -14.61 -19.08 14.28
N TYR A 475 -14.66 -17.90 14.85
CA TYR A 475 -13.85 -17.48 15.98
C TYR A 475 -14.76 -16.92 17.08
N ASP A 476 -14.61 -17.43 18.29
CA ASP A 476 -15.49 -17.21 19.45
C ASP A 476 -14.84 -16.35 20.55
N GLY A 477 -13.66 -15.77 20.29
CA GLY A 477 -12.95 -14.96 21.29
C GLY A 477 -12.21 -15.77 22.36
N THR A 478 -12.48 -17.07 22.51
CA THR A 478 -11.94 -17.92 23.60
C THR A 478 -10.41 -17.86 23.73
N PRO A 479 -9.62 -17.90 22.63
CA PRO A 479 -8.16 -17.82 22.72
C PRO A 479 -7.61 -16.55 23.38
N ALA A 480 -8.37 -15.44 23.37
CA ALA A 480 -7.96 -14.18 23.98
C ALA A 480 -8.05 -14.18 25.52
N ARG A 481 -8.75 -15.16 26.13
CA ARG A 481 -8.89 -15.33 27.59
C ARG A 481 -9.35 -14.07 28.32
N ARG A 482 -10.29 -13.32 27.72
CA ARG A 482 -10.88 -12.12 28.33
C ARG A 482 -11.88 -12.49 29.43
N LYS A 483 -12.20 -11.51 30.28
CA LYS A 483 -13.04 -11.73 31.48
C LYS A 483 -14.53 -11.76 31.18
N LYS A 484 -15.01 -10.87 30.31
CA LYS A 484 -16.41 -10.80 29.88
C LYS A 484 -16.61 -11.62 28.60
N SER A 485 -17.86 -11.91 28.25
CA SER A 485 -18.20 -12.55 26.97
C SER A 485 -17.68 -11.73 25.80
N PHE A 486 -17.28 -12.43 24.74
CA PHE A 486 -16.81 -11.83 23.50
C PHE A 486 -18.00 -11.23 22.76
N ALA A 487 -18.04 -9.91 22.58
CA ALA A 487 -19.10 -9.24 21.82
C ALA A 487 -18.47 -8.54 20.61
N PRO A 488 -18.35 -9.24 19.47
CA PRO A 488 -17.60 -8.74 18.34
C PRO A 488 -18.42 -7.76 17.52
N THR A 489 -18.05 -6.48 17.51
CA THR A 489 -18.78 -5.42 16.78
C THR A 489 -18.13 -5.14 15.42
N GLY A 490 -17.49 -4.00 15.23
CA GLY A 490 -16.84 -3.67 13.97
C GLY A 490 -15.73 -4.68 13.57
N ILE A 491 -15.55 -4.82 12.27
CA ILE A 491 -14.57 -5.73 11.68
C ILE A 491 -13.94 -5.12 10.42
N VAL A 492 -12.62 -5.26 10.28
CA VAL A 492 -11.89 -4.85 9.08
C VAL A 492 -10.81 -5.86 8.74
N THR A 493 -10.46 -5.94 7.46
CA THR A 493 -9.29 -6.71 7.02
C THR A 493 -8.22 -5.82 6.43
N ASP A 494 -6.97 -6.07 6.80
CA ASP A 494 -5.81 -5.36 6.26
C ASP A 494 -5.32 -5.96 4.93
N SER A 495 -4.28 -5.36 4.33
CA SER A 495 -3.67 -5.88 3.10
C SER A 495 -2.95 -7.21 3.27
N LEU A 496 -2.66 -7.67 4.50
CA LEU A 496 -2.13 -9.01 4.78
C LEU A 496 -3.27 -10.04 4.97
N SER A 497 -4.53 -9.62 4.80
CA SER A 497 -5.73 -10.42 5.08
C SER A 497 -5.86 -10.88 6.54
N GLN A 498 -5.21 -10.17 7.46
CA GLN A 498 -5.51 -10.28 8.88
C GLN A 498 -6.89 -9.69 9.15
N ILE A 499 -7.56 -10.22 10.17
CA ILE A 499 -8.88 -9.77 10.60
C ILE A 499 -8.69 -9.02 11.91
N ILE A 500 -9.15 -7.78 11.96
CA ILE A 500 -9.15 -6.95 13.17
C ILE A 500 -10.60 -6.72 13.56
N VAL A 501 -10.93 -7.06 14.80
CA VAL A 501 -12.30 -7.07 15.32
C VAL A 501 -12.32 -6.31 16.63
N THR A 502 -13.30 -5.45 16.87
CA THR A 502 -13.54 -4.84 18.18
C THR A 502 -14.35 -5.77 19.06
N ASP A 503 -13.96 -5.87 20.34
CA ASP A 503 -14.74 -6.53 21.38
C ASP A 503 -15.25 -5.46 22.34
N ILE A 504 -16.52 -5.08 22.18
CA ILE A 504 -17.14 -3.96 22.90
C ILE A 504 -17.20 -4.24 24.41
N ASN A 505 -17.44 -5.48 24.81
CA ASN A 505 -17.57 -5.83 26.21
C ASN A 505 -16.24 -5.73 26.95
N ASN A 506 -15.14 -6.09 26.27
CA ASN A 506 -13.81 -6.20 26.86
C ASN A 506 -12.86 -5.02 26.54
N ASP A 507 -13.37 -3.97 25.89
CA ASP A 507 -12.67 -2.73 25.56
C ASP A 507 -11.36 -2.96 24.80
N CYS A 508 -11.37 -3.88 23.83
CA CYS A 508 -10.16 -4.31 23.16
C CYS A 508 -10.36 -4.63 21.66
N LEU A 509 -9.24 -4.87 20.98
CA LEU A 509 -9.20 -5.36 19.60
C LEU A 509 -8.65 -6.77 19.57
N HIS A 510 -9.30 -7.66 18.83
CA HIS A 510 -8.79 -8.99 18.50
C HIS A 510 -8.17 -8.95 17.10
N ILE A 511 -6.92 -9.41 16.98
CA ILE A 511 -6.22 -9.55 15.70
C ILE A 511 -6.09 -11.05 15.41
N LEU A 512 -6.60 -11.46 14.25
CA LEU A 512 -6.52 -12.82 13.74
C LEU A 512 -5.70 -12.86 12.45
N ASP A 513 -5.05 -13.98 12.21
CA ASP A 513 -4.39 -14.23 10.93
C ASP A 513 -5.41 -14.48 9.80
N GLN A 514 -4.89 -14.63 8.59
CA GLN A 514 -5.68 -14.95 7.39
C GLN A 514 -6.50 -16.25 7.47
N ASN A 515 -6.18 -17.15 8.40
CA ASN A 515 -6.85 -18.43 8.63
C ASN A 515 -7.74 -18.43 9.89
N GLY A 516 -7.85 -17.31 10.59
CA GLY A 516 -8.65 -17.18 11.81
C GLY A 516 -7.93 -17.60 13.08
N GLN A 517 -6.62 -17.83 13.04
CA GLN A 517 -5.84 -18.08 14.24
C GLN A 517 -5.66 -16.79 15.01
N PHE A 518 -5.93 -16.83 16.31
CA PHE A 518 -5.74 -15.71 17.20
C PHE A 518 -4.25 -15.35 17.28
N LEU A 519 -3.95 -14.08 16.99
CA LEU A 519 -2.59 -13.56 17.04
C LEU A 519 -2.36 -12.76 18.33
N ARG A 520 -3.21 -11.77 18.58
CA ARG A 520 -3.05 -10.86 19.72
C ARG A 520 -4.37 -10.18 20.08
N CYS A 521 -4.51 -9.83 21.36
CA CYS A 521 -5.49 -8.87 21.86
C CYS A 521 -4.78 -7.55 22.18
N VAL A 522 -5.36 -6.42 21.76
CA VAL A 522 -4.85 -5.06 22.03
C VAL A 522 -5.83 -4.37 22.97
N ASP A 523 -5.41 -4.15 24.21
CA ASP A 523 -6.22 -3.56 25.29
C ASP A 523 -5.52 -2.36 25.98
N ASP A 524 -4.34 -1.96 25.50
CA ASP A 524 -3.52 -0.88 26.06
C ASP A 524 -3.68 0.46 25.33
N CYS A 525 -4.66 0.57 24.42
CA CYS A 525 -4.98 1.79 23.67
C CYS A 525 -6.00 2.71 24.38
N GLY A 526 -6.48 2.31 25.57
CA GLY A 526 -7.51 3.02 26.33
C GLY A 526 -8.82 3.17 25.55
N LEU A 527 -9.20 2.12 24.81
CA LEU A 527 -10.52 2.05 24.19
C LEU A 527 -11.58 1.92 25.28
N ASP A 528 -12.78 2.37 24.94
CA ASP A 528 -13.98 2.34 25.77
C ASP A 528 -15.16 2.12 24.82
N GLU A 529 -15.88 1.02 25.01
CA GLU A 529 -17.00 0.57 24.18
C GLU A 529 -16.74 0.72 22.66
N PRO A 530 -15.69 0.09 22.11
CA PRO A 530 -15.35 0.27 20.71
C PRO A 530 -16.39 -0.37 19.78
N LEU A 531 -16.83 0.40 18.78
CA LEU A 531 -17.88 0.02 17.81
C LEU A 531 -17.30 -0.18 16.40
N GLY A 532 -17.48 0.78 15.50
CA GLY A 532 -16.95 0.69 14.13
C GLY A 532 -15.45 1.01 14.04
N LEU A 533 -14.78 0.38 13.08
CA LEU A 533 -13.39 0.68 12.75
C LEU A 533 -13.13 0.65 11.24
N SER A 534 -12.05 1.31 10.83
CA SER A 534 -11.60 1.37 9.45
C SER A 534 -10.09 1.53 9.38
N VAL A 535 -9.49 1.13 8.26
CA VAL A 535 -8.04 1.26 8.02
C VAL A 535 -7.83 2.28 6.91
N ASP A 536 -6.94 3.24 7.14
CA ASP A 536 -6.57 4.23 6.12
C ASP A 536 -5.46 3.74 5.19
N SER A 537 -5.15 4.51 4.15
CA SER A 537 -4.15 4.13 3.13
C SER A 537 -2.72 4.03 3.65
N GLU A 538 -2.46 4.53 4.85
CA GLU A 538 -1.18 4.46 5.55
C GLU A 538 -1.12 3.29 6.53
N GLY A 539 -2.19 2.51 6.64
CA GLY A 539 -2.28 1.40 7.57
C GLY A 539 -2.68 1.75 8.99
N ARG A 540 -3.10 2.99 9.24
CA ARG A 540 -3.53 3.38 10.58
C ARG A 540 -4.95 2.90 10.80
N LEU A 541 -5.21 2.37 11.99
CA LEU A 541 -6.52 1.91 12.41
C LEU A 541 -7.27 3.05 13.07
N TRP A 542 -8.43 3.41 12.52
CA TRP A 542 -9.35 4.38 13.08
C TRP A 542 -10.46 3.62 13.79
N VAL A 543 -10.65 3.88 15.08
CA VAL A 543 -11.62 3.17 15.93
C VAL A 543 -12.56 4.18 16.56
N ALA A 544 -13.87 3.99 16.38
CA ALA A 544 -14.92 4.71 17.10
C ALA A 544 -15.07 4.12 18.52
N SER A 545 -14.96 4.96 19.54
CA SER A 545 -14.95 4.57 20.95
C SER A 545 -15.56 5.69 21.79
N SER A 546 -16.68 5.45 22.49
CA SER A 546 -17.35 6.42 23.40
C SER A 546 -17.35 7.89 22.93
N GLY A 547 -17.78 8.16 21.70
CA GLY A 547 -17.86 9.54 21.16
C GLY A 547 -16.54 10.16 20.68
N ILE A 548 -15.43 9.43 20.76
CA ILE A 548 -14.12 9.82 20.25
C ILE A 548 -13.65 8.85 19.15
N ILE A 549 -12.78 9.35 18.26
CA ILE A 549 -12.02 8.51 17.34
C ILE A 549 -10.61 8.33 17.89
N LYS A 550 -10.18 7.07 18.02
CA LYS A 550 -8.77 6.74 18.27
C LYS A 550 -8.11 6.29 16.98
N VAL A 551 -7.01 6.95 16.62
CA VAL A 551 -6.15 6.54 15.51
C VAL A 551 -4.95 5.80 16.09
N ILE A 552 -4.76 4.56 15.68
CA ILE A 552 -3.80 3.61 16.22
C ILE A 552 -2.84 3.17 15.10
N GLY A 553 -1.56 2.97 15.42
CA GLY A 553 -0.63 2.32 14.50
C GLY A 553 0.76 2.13 15.05
#